data_AF-A0A947MSJ1-F1
#
_entry.id   AF-A0A947MSJ1-F1
#
_cell.length_a   1.000
_cell.length_b   1.000
_cell.length_c   1.000
_cell.angle_alpha   90.00
_cell.angle_beta   90.00
_cell.angle_gamma   90.00
#
_symmetry.space_group_name_H-M   'P 1'
#
loop_
_entity.id
_entity.type
_entity.pdbx_description
1 polymer ?
#
loop_
_entity_poly.entity_id
_entity_poly.type
_entity_poly.pdbx_seq_one_letter_code
_entity_poly.pdbx_strand_id
1 'polypeptide(L)'
;PDLVFVYTSPIAQDVFFSFDQGQTGFNTYLYVTDVCGDPGQGACVSGGATFELGGGSVVANFAAGQTRYIVVDGILANDLGDFVFEATTFP
;
A
#
# COMPACT_ATOMS: atom_id res chain seq x y z
N PRO A 1 4.48 -10.98 1.26
CA PRO A 1 4.54 -9.84 0.34
C PRO A 1 5.02 -10.26 -1.05
N ASP A 2 4.13 -10.12 -2.02
CA ASP A 2 4.45 -10.42 -3.41
C ASP A 2 5.24 -9.29 -4.06
N LEU A 3 4.93 -8.02 -3.72
CA LEU A 3 5.64 -6.85 -4.24
C LEU A 3 5.79 -5.73 -3.21
N VAL A 4 6.91 -5.01 -3.29
CA VAL A 4 7.23 -3.87 -2.42
C VAL A 4 7.71 -2.68 -3.27
N PHE A 5 7.02 -1.55 -3.11
CA PHE A 5 7.38 -0.27 -3.68
C PHE A 5 7.94 0.65 -2.60
N VAL A 6 8.77 1.61 -3.00
CA VAL A 6 9.35 2.62 -2.09
C VAL A 6 8.85 3.99 -2.51
N TYR A 7 8.35 4.76 -1.55
CA TYR A 7 7.89 6.12 -1.76
C TYR A 7 8.53 7.07 -0.75
N THR A 8 9.08 8.18 -1.25
CA THR A 8 9.62 9.26 -0.44
C THR A 8 8.81 10.52 -0.69
N SER A 9 8.14 11.03 0.34
CA SER A 9 7.37 12.27 0.20
C SER A 9 8.28 13.49 0.24
N PRO A 10 8.20 14.44 -0.71
CA PRO A 10 9.03 15.64 -0.68
C PRO A 10 8.55 16.66 0.38
N ILE A 11 7.29 16.58 0.80
CA ILE A 11 6.66 17.50 1.75
C ILE A 11 5.91 16.71 2.83
N ALA A 12 5.53 17.39 3.91
CA ALA A 12 4.62 16.80 4.89
C ALA A 12 3.20 16.81 4.31
N GLN A 13 2.61 15.63 4.12
CA GLN A 13 1.28 15.47 3.49
C GLN A 13 0.70 14.09 3.76
N ASP A 14 -0.61 13.97 3.61
CA ASP A 14 -1.26 12.68 3.49
C ASP A 14 -1.21 12.19 2.05
N VAL A 15 -0.87 10.92 1.87
CA VAL A 15 -0.87 10.25 0.57
C VAL A 15 -1.88 9.11 0.62
N PHE A 16 -2.80 9.11 -0.34
CA PHE A 16 -3.77 8.06 -0.54
C PHE A 16 -3.28 7.09 -1.60
N PHE A 17 -3.01 5.86 -1.19
CA PHE A 17 -2.70 4.77 -2.09
C PHE A 17 -3.95 3.94 -2.33
N SER A 18 -4.30 3.66 -3.58
CA SER A 18 -5.50 2.88 -3.91
C SER A 18 -5.29 2.06 -5.17
N PHE A 19 -5.92 0.89 -5.23
CA PHE A 19 -6.06 0.16 -6.50
C PHE A 19 -7.15 0.75 -7.37
N ASP A 20 -6.94 0.75 -8.69
CA ASP A 20 -8.00 0.99 -9.66
C ASP A 20 -8.85 -0.29 -9.79
N GLN A 21 -10.07 -0.23 -9.25
CA GLN A 21 -11.04 -1.33 -9.26
C GLN A 21 -11.51 -1.72 -10.66
N GLY A 22 -11.40 -0.83 -11.65
CA GLY A 22 -11.74 -1.12 -13.04
C GLY A 22 -10.64 -1.86 -13.80
N GLN A 23 -9.41 -1.83 -13.29
CA GLN A 23 -8.24 -2.43 -13.94
C GLN A 23 -7.56 -3.53 -13.10
N THR A 24 -7.95 -3.68 -11.83
CA THR A 24 -7.37 -4.66 -10.90
C THR A 24 -8.33 -5.82 -10.70
N GLY A 25 -8.03 -6.95 -11.34
CA GLY A 25 -8.73 -8.23 -11.11
C GLY A 25 -8.13 -9.05 -9.96
N PHE A 26 -7.04 -8.55 -9.37
CA PHE A 26 -6.27 -9.23 -8.33
C PHE A 26 -6.83 -8.91 -6.94
N ASN A 27 -7.08 -9.96 -6.14
CA ASN A 27 -7.47 -9.78 -4.75
C ASN A 27 -6.23 -9.71 -3.88
N THR A 28 -6.01 -8.56 -3.27
CA THR A 28 -4.74 -8.24 -2.60
C THR A 28 -4.98 -7.39 -1.37
N TYR A 29 -4.06 -7.49 -0.42
CA TYR A 29 -3.88 -6.53 0.66
C TYR A 29 -2.98 -5.38 0.19
N LEU A 30 -3.27 -4.18 0.69
CA LEU A 30 -2.42 -3.01 0.55
C LEU A 30 -2.10 -2.46 1.94
N TYR A 31 -0.81 -2.23 2.20
CA TYR A 31 -0.36 -1.63 3.45
C TYR A 31 0.91 -0.82 3.24
N VAL A 32 1.09 0.22 4.06
CA VAL A 32 2.28 1.07 4.06
C VAL A 32 3.07 0.80 5.34
N THR A 33 4.39 0.74 5.31
CA THR A 33 5.24 0.44 6.48
C THR A 33 6.52 1.28 6.52
N ASP A 34 7.02 1.56 7.73
CA ASP A 34 8.25 2.32 8.01
C ASP A 34 9.53 1.44 8.05
N VAL A 35 9.43 0.14 7.72
CA VAL A 35 10.44 -0.93 7.86
C VAL A 35 10.58 -1.49 9.27
N CYS A 36 9.87 -2.59 9.49
CA CYS A 36 10.25 -3.62 10.45
C CYS A 36 10.13 -4.96 9.72
N GLY A 37 11.04 -5.90 9.95
CA GLY A 37 11.19 -7.13 9.15
C GLY A 37 10.03 -8.14 9.17
N ASP A 38 8.82 -7.75 9.57
CA ASP A 38 7.63 -8.60 9.55
C ASP A 38 6.39 -7.83 9.04
N PRO A 39 6.17 -7.79 7.72
CA PRO A 39 4.94 -7.23 7.14
C PRO A 39 3.68 -8.04 7.47
N GLY A 40 3.81 -9.30 7.94
CA GLY A 40 2.68 -10.20 8.19
C GLY A 40 1.96 -10.00 9.53
N GLN A 41 2.56 -9.28 10.48
CA GLN A 41 1.98 -9.09 11.82
C GLN A 41 1.34 -7.72 12.04
N GLY A 42 1.28 -6.85 11.03
CA GLY A 42 0.58 -5.55 11.12
C GLY A 42 1.21 -4.53 12.07
N ALA A 43 2.19 -4.93 12.89
CA ALA A 43 2.80 -4.13 13.96
C ALA A 43 3.54 -2.88 13.46
N CYS A 44 3.84 -2.82 12.17
CA CYS A 44 4.56 -1.72 11.54
C CYS A 44 3.84 -1.14 10.34
N VAL A 45 2.52 -1.32 10.26
CA VAL A 45 1.71 -0.70 9.22
C VAL A 45 1.41 0.74 9.64
N SER A 46 1.81 1.69 8.80
CA SER A 46 1.49 3.10 8.91
C SER A 46 0.24 3.38 8.07
N GLY A 47 -0.94 3.34 8.69
CA GLY A 47 -2.24 3.49 8.03
C GLY A 47 -3.18 2.32 8.29
N GLY A 48 -4.29 2.27 7.57
CA GLY A 48 -5.23 1.15 7.61
C GLY A 48 -4.93 0.13 6.51
N ALA A 49 -4.96 -1.17 6.83
CA ALA A 49 -5.05 -2.20 5.81
C ALA A 49 -6.54 -2.39 5.46
N THR A 50 -6.91 -2.17 4.20
CA THR A 50 -8.25 -2.50 3.73
C THR A 50 -8.20 -3.77 2.90
N PHE A 51 -9.24 -4.59 3.07
CA PHE A 51 -9.48 -5.79 2.30
C PHE A 51 -10.68 -5.53 1.42
N GLU A 52 -10.47 -5.38 0.12
CA GLU A 52 -11.56 -5.30 -0.85
C GLU A 52 -11.18 -6.13 -2.08
N LEU A 53 -12.15 -6.88 -2.62
CA LEU A 53 -12.00 -7.56 -3.90
C LEU A 53 -11.70 -6.49 -4.98
N GLY A 54 -10.53 -6.57 -5.58
CA GLY A 54 -10.06 -5.64 -6.61
C GLY A 54 -9.79 -4.19 -6.17
N GLY A 55 -9.77 -3.87 -4.86
CA GLY A 55 -10.01 -2.47 -4.46
C GLY A 55 -9.51 -1.96 -3.12
N GLY A 56 -8.43 -2.51 -2.55
CA GLY A 56 -7.83 -1.95 -1.34
C GLY A 56 -7.32 -0.50 -1.51
N SER A 57 -7.48 0.31 -0.47
CA SER A 57 -6.87 1.62 -0.32
C SER A 57 -6.35 1.90 1.10
N VAL A 58 -5.36 2.79 1.22
CA VAL A 58 -4.75 3.21 2.48
C VAL A 58 -4.31 4.66 2.41
N VAL A 59 -4.63 5.43 3.45
CA VAL A 59 -4.05 6.76 3.66
C VAL A 59 -2.87 6.64 4.62
N ALA A 60 -1.74 7.23 4.24
CA ALA A 60 -0.55 7.29 5.08
C ALA A 60 -0.05 8.74 5.18
N ASN A 61 0.18 9.21 6.41
CA ASN A 61 0.70 10.55 6.67
C ASN A 61 2.23 10.56 6.60
N PHE A 62 2.82 11.37 5.73
CA PHE A 62 4.27 11.49 5.60
C PHE A 62 4.76 12.81 6.19
N ALA A 63 5.92 12.78 6.85
CA ALA A 63 6.74 13.96 7.05
C ALA A 63 7.54 14.30 5.77
N ALA A 64 8.01 15.54 5.66
CA ALA A 64 8.87 15.96 4.55
C ALA A 64 10.17 15.13 4.52
N GLY A 65 10.47 14.54 3.37
CA GLY A 65 11.62 13.64 3.18
C GLY A 65 11.45 12.24 3.77
N GLN A 66 10.28 11.90 4.34
CA GLN A 66 10.05 10.57 4.90
C GLN A 66 9.90 9.54 3.79
N THR A 67 10.62 8.43 3.92
CA THR A 67 10.52 7.25 3.07
C THR A 67 9.69 6.18 3.76
N ARG A 68 8.76 5.56 3.02
CA ARG A 68 8.02 4.37 3.44
C ARG A 68 7.93 3.35 2.32
N TYR A 69 7.50 2.16 2.69
CA TYR A 69 7.38 1.00 1.81
C TYR A 69 5.91 0.68 1.65
N ILE A 70 5.47 0.53 0.41
CA ILE A 70 4.10 0.17 0.05
C ILE A 70 4.15 -1.28 -0.38
N VAL A 71 3.35 -2.11 0.26
CA VAL A 71 3.37 -3.55 0.04
C VAL A 71 2.04 -3.98 -0.56
N VAL A 72 2.14 -4.73 -1.65
CA VAL A 72 1.04 -5.41 -2.34
C VAL A 72 1.25 -6.90 -2.09
N ASP A 73 0.25 -7.54 -1.48
CA ASP A 73 0.35 -8.93 -1.03
C ASP A 73 -0.93 -9.68 -1.38
N GLY A 74 -0.82 -10.78 -2.13
CA GLY A 74 -1.93 -11.66 -2.43
C GLY A 74 -2.60 -12.20 -1.16
N ILE A 75 -3.87 -12.57 -1.27
CA ILE A 75 -4.60 -13.13 -0.12
C ILE A 75 -4.04 -14.50 0.24
N LEU A 76 -3.79 -15.32 -0.78
CA LEU A 76 -3.16 -16.62 -0.65
C LEU A 76 -1.71 -16.53 -1.13
N ALA A 77 -0.86 -17.40 -0.58
CA ALA A 77 0.59 -17.41 -0.85
C ALA A 77 0.98 -17.59 -2.33
N ASN A 78 0.04 -17.92 -3.21
CA ASN A 78 0.27 -18.07 -4.66
C ASN A 78 -0.80 -17.36 -5.48
N ASP A 79 -1.55 -16.42 -4.89
CA ASP A 79 -2.46 -15.61 -5.67
C ASP A 79 -1.61 -14.75 -6.62
N LEU A 80 -1.98 -14.77 -7.89
CA LEU A 80 -1.32 -14.00 -8.94
C LEU A 80 -2.37 -13.21 -9.72
N GLY A 81 -2.01 -12.02 -10.17
CA GLY A 81 -2.86 -11.21 -11.02
C GLY A 81 -2.27 -9.84 -11.28
N ASP A 82 -2.85 -9.17 -12.26
CA ASP A 82 -2.51 -7.79 -12.58
C ASP A 82 -3.23 -6.83 -11.64
N PHE A 83 -2.54 -5.75 -11.30
CA PHE A 83 -3.09 -4.65 -10.53
C PHE A 83 -2.58 -3.33 -11.09
N VAL A 84 -3.39 -2.29 -10.90
CA VAL A 84 -3.00 -0.90 -11.12
C VAL A 84 -3.24 -0.19 -9.80
N PHE A 85 -2.21 0.45 -9.25
CA PHE A 85 -2.36 1.27 -8.06
C PHE A 85 -1.87 2.69 -8.32
N GLU A 86 -2.46 3.63 -7.61
CA GLU A 86 -2.16 5.05 -7.71
C GLU A 86 -1.78 5.60 -6.34
N ALA A 87 -0.94 6.65 -6.36
CA ALA A 87 -0.61 7.43 -5.19
C ALA A 87 -1.11 8.86 -5.40
N THR A 88 -2.21 9.21 -4.74
CA THR A 88 -2.81 10.53 -4.81
C THR A 88 -2.33 11.37 -3.62
N THR A 89 -1.82 12.56 -3.91
CA THR A 89 -1.41 13.54 -2.89
C THR A 89 -2.53 14.56 -2.71
N PHE A 90 -2.73 15.02 -1.46
CA PHE A 90 -3.65 16.12 -1.18
C PHE A 90 -2.86 17.40 -0.93
N PRO A 91 -3.32 18.54 -1.47
CA PRO A 91 -2.68 19.84 -1.28
C PRO A 91 -2.75 20.35 0.17
#